data_AF-A0A957T722-F1
#
_entry.id   AF-A0A957T722-F1
#
_cell.length_a   1.000
_cell.length_b   1.000
_cell.length_c   1.000
_cell.angle_alpha   90.00
_cell.angle_beta   90.00
_cell.angle_gamma   90.00
#
_symmetry.space_group_name_H-M   'P 1'
#
loop_
_entity.id
_entity.type
_entity.pdbx_description
1 polymer ?
#
loop_
_entity_poly.entity_id
_entity_poly.type
_entity_poly.pdbx_seq_one_letter_code
_entity_poly.pdbx_strand_id
1 'polypeptide(L)'
;MTKRAVYLLYALPLLFLAAFFFFPLAAILRESFAPDGQWTFDGIGATVGRPFFWRVLWFTTWQAAVSMLLTLLLGLPLAYLFARYEFRGKTILRALTTIPFVMPTVVVAAAFTTLLGQTGVVNQWLQRL
;
A
#
# COMPACT_ATOMS: atom_id res chain seq x y z
N MET A 1 13.02 32.50 -19.03
CA MET A 1 13.80 31.30 -18.67
C MET A 1 14.30 30.61 -19.93
N THR A 2 15.60 30.49 -20.11
CA THR A 2 16.21 29.81 -21.27
C THR A 2 15.86 28.32 -21.20
N LYS A 3 15.49 27.68 -22.32
CA LYS A 3 15.08 26.25 -22.37
C LYS A 3 16.06 25.32 -21.60
N ARG A 4 17.36 25.66 -21.61
CA ARG A 4 18.42 24.97 -20.84
C ARG A 4 18.22 24.98 -19.32
N ALA A 5 17.76 26.08 -18.75
CA ALA A 5 17.50 26.19 -17.31
C ALA A 5 16.33 25.30 -16.85
N VAL A 6 15.32 25.14 -17.72
CA VAL A 6 14.18 24.24 -17.47
C VAL A 6 14.62 22.77 -17.51
N TYR A 7 15.47 22.38 -18.47
CA TYR A 7 16.00 21.02 -18.51
C TYR A 7 16.87 20.69 -17.29
N LEU A 8 17.71 21.62 -16.84
CA LEU A 8 18.53 21.43 -15.63
C LEU A 8 17.66 21.28 -14.37
N LEU A 9 16.54 22.01 -14.29
CA LEU A 9 15.58 21.91 -13.19
C LEU A 9 14.93 20.52 -13.11
N TYR A 10 14.60 19.90 -14.24
CA TYR A 10 14.06 18.53 -14.28
C TYR A 10 15.14 17.44 -14.16
N ALA A 11 16.35 17.71 -14.65
CA ALA A 11 17.45 16.75 -14.62
C ALA A 11 17.83 16.34 -13.20
N LEU A 12 17.79 17.28 -12.24
CA LEU A 12 18.17 17.01 -10.86
C LEU A 12 17.23 15.99 -10.16
N PRO A 13 15.89 16.18 -10.13
CA PRO A 13 14.96 15.16 -9.62
C PRO A 13 15.05 13.83 -10.36
N LEU A 14 15.23 13.86 -11.68
CA LEU A 14 15.33 12.64 -12.49
C LEU A 14 16.60 11.85 -12.18
N LEU A 15 17.74 12.52 -12.04
CA LEU A 15 19.00 11.89 -11.64
C LEU A 15 18.90 11.32 -10.22
N PHE A 16 18.25 12.04 -9.30
CA PHE A 16 17.97 11.55 -7.96
C PHE A 16 17.12 10.27 -8.00
N LEU A 17 16.00 10.28 -8.74
CA LEU A 17 15.14 9.10 -8.92
C LEU A 17 15.93 7.94 -9.57
N ALA A 18 16.74 8.21 -10.59
CA ALA A 18 17.58 7.22 -11.23
C ALA A 18 18.57 6.57 -10.25
N ALA A 19 19.27 7.37 -9.45
CA ALA A 19 20.28 6.90 -8.51
C ALA A 19 19.68 6.20 -7.28
N PHE A 20 18.53 6.62 -6.77
CA PHE A 20 17.99 6.11 -5.50
C PHE A 20 16.83 5.14 -5.65
N PHE A 21 16.14 5.11 -6.79
CA PHE A 21 15.07 4.16 -7.05
C PHE A 21 15.47 3.13 -8.10
N PHE A 22 15.90 3.58 -9.29
CA PHE A 22 16.19 2.66 -10.39
C PHE A 22 17.46 1.85 -10.18
N PHE A 23 18.50 2.42 -9.56
CA PHE A 23 19.72 1.69 -9.22
C PHE A 23 19.47 0.49 -8.27
N PRO A 24 18.85 0.64 -7.08
CA PRO A 24 18.59 -0.51 -6.21
C PRO A 24 17.60 -1.49 -6.84
N LEU A 25 16.61 -1.02 -7.61
CA LEU A 25 15.71 -1.90 -8.35
C LEU A 25 16.49 -2.75 -9.36
N ALA A 26 17.39 -2.15 -10.13
CA ALA A 26 18.25 -2.85 -11.07
C ALA A 26 19.21 -3.83 -10.36
N ALA A 27 19.73 -3.47 -9.18
CA ALA A 27 20.54 -4.35 -8.36
C ALA A 27 19.74 -5.60 -7.93
N ILE A 28 18.52 -5.43 -7.40
CA ILE A 28 17.65 -6.54 -7.01
C ILE A 28 17.32 -7.43 -8.21
N LEU A 29 17.03 -6.84 -9.37
CA LEU A 29 16.77 -7.60 -10.60
C LEU A 29 18.02 -8.37 -11.05
N ARG A 30 19.20 -7.74 -11.03
CA ARG A 30 20.45 -8.41 -11.36
C ARG A 30 20.72 -9.60 -10.45
N GLU A 31 20.55 -9.44 -9.13
CA GLU A 31 20.68 -10.54 -8.18
C GLU A 31 19.63 -11.65 -8.40
N SER A 32 18.44 -11.29 -8.88
CA SER A 32 17.37 -12.26 -9.18
C SER A 32 17.63 -13.11 -10.44
N PHE A 33 18.30 -12.54 -11.45
CA PHE A 33 18.59 -13.22 -12.74
C PHE A 33 20.02 -13.73 -12.86
N ALA A 34 20.97 -13.17 -12.10
CA ALA A 34 22.38 -13.50 -12.16
C ALA A 34 23.08 -13.39 -10.79
N PRO A 35 22.67 -14.21 -9.78
CA PRO A 35 23.22 -14.15 -8.43
C PRO A 35 24.73 -14.42 -8.37
N ASP A 36 25.26 -15.31 -9.23
CA ASP A 36 26.71 -15.59 -9.34
C ASP A 36 27.35 -14.91 -10.57
N GLY A 37 26.68 -13.92 -11.17
CA GLY A 37 27.10 -13.26 -12.41
C GLY A 37 26.84 -14.07 -13.69
N GLN A 38 26.31 -15.29 -13.57
CA GLN A 38 25.80 -16.08 -14.70
C GLN A 38 24.29 -15.93 -14.79
N TRP A 39 23.78 -15.68 -15.99
CA TRP A 39 22.34 -15.61 -16.23
C TRP A 39 21.71 -16.99 -16.00
N THR A 40 20.85 -17.08 -14.99
CA THR A 40 20.08 -18.29 -14.69
C THR A 40 18.62 -17.94 -14.40
N PHE A 41 17.73 -18.82 -14.85
CA PHE A 41 16.30 -18.76 -14.51
C PHE A 41 15.94 -19.67 -13.34
N ASP A 42 16.92 -20.40 -12.79
CA ASP A 42 16.68 -21.41 -11.74
C ASP A 42 16.14 -20.78 -10.46
N GLY A 43 16.61 -19.58 -10.09
CA GLY A 43 16.11 -18.86 -8.92
C GLY A 43 14.63 -18.48 -9.05
N ILE A 44 14.22 -18.02 -10.24
CA ILE A 44 12.83 -17.67 -10.55
C ILE A 44 11.98 -18.93 -10.62
N GLY A 45 12.46 -19.97 -11.33
CA GLY A 45 11.79 -21.27 -11.42
C GLY A 45 11.57 -21.90 -10.04
N ALA A 46 12.59 -21.87 -9.18
CA ALA A 46 12.52 -22.36 -7.81
C ALA A 46 11.55 -21.55 -6.92
N THR A 47 11.29 -20.28 -7.26
CA THR A 47 10.33 -19.43 -6.52
C THR A 47 8.90 -19.67 -7.02
N VAL A 48 8.69 -19.67 -8.33
CA VAL A 48 7.38 -19.91 -8.96
C VAL A 48 6.91 -21.35 -8.76
N GLY A 49 7.83 -22.31 -8.67
CA GLY A 49 7.50 -23.71 -8.36
C GLY A 49 7.04 -23.95 -6.92
N ARG A 50 7.22 -22.99 -6.00
CA ARG A 50 6.78 -23.14 -4.60
C ARG A 50 5.28 -22.91 -4.47
N PRO A 51 4.51 -23.85 -3.89
CA PRO A 51 3.07 -23.65 -3.63
C PRO A 51 2.78 -22.43 -2.75
N PHE A 52 3.72 -22.05 -1.88
CA PHE A 52 3.62 -20.87 -1.02
C PHE A 52 3.56 -19.57 -1.84
N PHE A 53 4.33 -19.45 -2.92
CA PHE A 53 4.34 -18.26 -3.77
C PHE A 53 2.95 -17.97 -4.35
N TRP A 54 2.32 -18.98 -4.94
CA TRP A 54 0.97 -18.86 -5.51
C TRP A 54 -0.09 -18.57 -4.45
N ARG A 55 0.03 -19.17 -3.26
CA ARG A 55 -0.89 -18.91 -2.14
C ARG A 55 -0.83 -17.46 -1.70
N VAL A 56 0.37 -16.92 -1.52
CA VAL A 56 0.58 -15.52 -1.13
C VAL A 56 0.08 -14.59 -2.23
N LEU A 57 0.47 -14.84 -3.48
CA LEU A 57 0.06 -14.03 -4.63
C LEU A 57 -1.46 -13.96 -4.77
N TRP A 58 -2.14 -15.12 -4.70
CA TRP A 58 -3.59 -15.16 -4.74
C TRP A 58 -4.21 -14.42 -3.55
N PHE A 59 -3.75 -14.71 -2.33
CA PHE A 59 -4.25 -14.08 -1.10
C PHE A 59 -4.16 -12.57 -1.17
N THR A 60 -3.00 -12.01 -1.50
CA THR A 60 -2.81 -10.55 -1.56
C THR A 60 -3.61 -9.92 -2.70
N THR A 61 -3.74 -10.61 -3.84
CA THR A 61 -4.47 -10.08 -5.00
C THR A 61 -5.98 -10.00 -4.74
N TRP A 62 -6.61 -11.10 -4.30
CA TRP A 62 -8.06 -11.07 -4.04
C TRP A 62 -8.38 -10.16 -2.85
N GLN A 63 -7.53 -10.14 -1.81
CA GLN A 63 -7.69 -9.24 -0.67
C GLN A 63 -7.60 -7.78 -1.11
N ALA A 64 -6.62 -7.41 -1.93
CA ALA A 64 -6.52 -6.06 -2.47
C ALA A 64 -7.74 -5.68 -3.32
N ALA A 65 -8.24 -6.60 -4.15
CA ALA A 65 -9.43 -6.39 -4.96
C ALA A 65 -10.68 -6.14 -4.08
N VAL A 66 -10.90 -6.95 -3.05
CA VAL A 66 -12.02 -6.76 -2.13
C VAL A 66 -11.88 -5.46 -1.34
N SER A 67 -10.68 -5.14 -0.86
CA SER A 67 -10.42 -3.86 -0.19
C SER A 67 -10.65 -2.66 -1.11
N MET A 68 -10.24 -2.72 -2.37
CA MET A 68 -10.54 -1.69 -3.37
C MET A 68 -12.04 -1.53 -3.56
N LEU A 69 -12.79 -2.63 -3.75
CA LEU A 69 -14.23 -2.58 -3.96
C LEU A 69 -14.98 -2.01 -2.75
N LEU A 70 -14.63 -2.44 -1.54
CA LEU A 70 -15.20 -1.89 -0.30
C LEU A 70 -14.85 -0.39 -0.15
N THR A 71 -13.62 0.00 -0.51
CA THR A 71 -13.19 1.40 -0.49
C THR A 71 -13.97 2.24 -1.50
N LEU A 72 -14.24 1.74 -2.71
CA LEU A 72 -15.07 2.45 -3.69
C LEU A 72 -16.51 2.54 -3.21
N LEU A 73 -17.06 1.45 -2.67
CA LEU A 73 -18.43 1.39 -2.20
C LEU A 73 -18.72 2.40 -1.09
N LEU A 74 -17.77 2.60 -0.16
CA LEU A 74 -17.92 3.55 0.94
C LEU A 74 -17.37 4.94 0.60
N GLY A 75 -16.24 4.98 -0.09
CA GLY A 75 -15.49 6.19 -0.40
C GLY A 75 -16.16 7.07 -1.46
N LEU A 76 -16.75 6.49 -2.51
CA LEU A 76 -17.42 7.29 -3.54
C LEU A 76 -18.64 8.05 -3.01
N PRO A 77 -19.57 7.43 -2.24
CA PRO A 77 -20.66 8.16 -1.60
C PRO A 77 -20.17 9.26 -0.66
N LEU A 78 -19.16 8.98 0.17
CA LEU A 78 -18.58 9.97 1.08
C LEU A 78 -17.91 11.13 0.33
N ALA A 79 -17.18 10.85 -0.74
CA ALA A 79 -16.56 11.87 -1.59
C ALA A 79 -17.62 12.74 -2.27
N TYR A 80 -18.69 12.13 -2.79
CA TYR A 80 -19.82 12.86 -3.37
C TYR A 80 -20.49 13.77 -2.34
N LEU A 81 -20.75 13.24 -1.14
CA LEU A 81 -21.33 14.01 -0.03
C LEU A 81 -20.47 15.23 0.32
N PHE A 82 -19.15 15.05 0.46
CA PHE A 82 -18.23 16.14 0.77
C PHE A 82 -18.09 17.18 -0.34
N ALA A 83 -18.19 16.76 -1.61
CA ALA A 83 -18.05 17.64 -2.76
C ALA A 83 -19.32 18.45 -3.06
N ARG A 84 -20.50 17.92 -2.73
CA ARG A 84 -21.79 18.51 -3.14
C ARG A 84 -22.60 19.13 -2.01
N TYR A 85 -22.36 18.76 -0.75
CA TYR A 85 -23.21 19.20 0.36
C TYR A 85 -22.40 19.88 1.48
N GLU A 86 -23.02 20.89 2.08
CA GLU A 86 -22.59 21.49 3.35
C GLU A 86 -23.57 21.08 4.45
N PHE A 87 -23.08 20.45 5.51
CA PHE A 87 -23.90 19.92 6.60
C PHE A 87 -23.18 20.04 7.95
N ARG A 88 -23.97 20.12 9.02
CA ARG A 88 -23.45 20.17 10.40
C ARG A 88 -22.83 18.81 10.73
N GLY A 89 -21.55 18.79 11.08
CA GLY A 89 -20.78 17.56 11.34
C GLY A 89 -19.78 17.17 10.23
N LYS A 90 -19.76 17.90 9.10
CA LYS A 90 -18.81 17.68 8.00
C LYS A 90 -17.34 17.67 8.47
N THR A 91 -16.97 18.56 9.38
CA THR A 91 -15.62 18.62 9.96
C THR A 91 -15.26 17.38 10.76
N ILE A 92 -16.18 16.86 11.56
CA ILE A 92 -15.97 15.65 12.37
C ILE A 92 -15.81 14.44 11.45
N LEU A 93 -16.71 14.27 10.47
CA LEU A 93 -16.63 13.17 9.52
C LEU A 93 -15.33 13.21 8.72
N ARG A 94 -14.91 14.41 8.29
CA ARG A 94 -13.63 14.62 7.62
C ARG A 94 -12.46 14.20 8.52
N ALA A 95 -12.45 14.62 9.78
CA ALA A 95 -11.41 14.23 10.73
C ALA A 95 -11.37 12.70 10.92
N LEU A 96 -12.52 12.05 11.15
CA LEU A 96 -12.61 10.59 11.27
C LEU A 96 -12.06 9.86 10.06
N THR A 97 -12.34 10.34 8.85
CA THR A 97 -11.81 9.74 7.61
C THR A 97 -10.32 9.98 7.41
N THR A 98 -9.75 11.07 7.95
CA THR A 98 -8.33 11.42 7.77
C THR A 98 -7.43 10.80 8.84
N ILE A 99 -7.95 10.55 10.04
CA ILE A 99 -7.19 9.97 11.18
C ILE A 99 -6.34 8.74 10.76
N PRO A 100 -6.88 7.73 10.06
CA PRO A 100 -6.09 6.57 9.63
C PRO A 100 -4.88 6.89 8.74
N PHE A 101 -4.94 7.98 7.96
CA PHE A 101 -3.87 8.38 7.06
C PHE A 101 -2.72 9.10 7.76
N VAL A 102 -2.98 9.70 8.93
CA VAL A 102 -1.97 10.40 9.72
C VAL A 102 -1.35 9.47 10.76
N MET A 103 -2.06 8.40 11.14
CA MET A 103 -1.56 7.43 12.10
C MET A 103 -0.38 6.62 11.53
N PRO A 104 0.67 6.37 12.34
CA PRO A 104 1.69 5.39 12.00
C PRO A 104 1.06 4.01 11.78
N THR A 105 1.59 3.24 10.82
CA THR A 105 1.08 1.90 10.48
C THR A 105 1.00 0.97 11.69
N VAL A 106 1.98 1.05 12.60
CA VAL A 106 2.01 0.27 13.85
C VAL A 106 0.84 0.61 14.78
N VAL A 107 0.45 1.88 14.84
CA VAL A 107 -0.69 2.33 15.68
C VAL A 107 -2.00 1.79 15.13
N VAL A 108 -2.16 1.82 13.79
CA VAL A 108 -3.32 1.22 13.13
C VAL A 108 -3.40 -0.27 13.44
N ALA A 109 -2.30 -1.00 13.30
CA ALA A 109 -2.25 -2.43 13.61
C ALA A 109 -2.66 -2.71 15.07
N ALA A 110 -2.10 -1.96 16.03
CA ALA A 110 -2.44 -2.10 17.44
C ALA A 110 -3.93 -1.83 17.70
N ALA A 111 -4.51 -0.79 17.10
CA ALA A 111 -5.94 -0.47 17.25
C ALA A 111 -6.84 -1.61 16.73
N PHE A 112 -6.51 -2.19 15.58
CA PHE A 112 -7.24 -3.34 15.06
C PHE A 112 -7.06 -4.59 15.92
N THR A 113 -5.86 -4.84 16.46
CA THR A 113 -5.63 -5.98 17.36
C THR A 113 -6.37 -5.81 18.69
N THR A 114 -6.45 -4.61 19.26
CA THR A 114 -7.18 -4.38 20.51
C THR A 114 -8.70 -4.43 20.32
N LEU A 115 -9.21 -4.05 19.15
CA LEU A 115 -10.64 -4.12 18.83
C LEU A 115 -11.08 -5.53 18.41
N LEU A 116 -10.38 -6.13 17.45
CA LEU A 116 -10.79 -7.35 16.72
C LEU A 116 -9.89 -8.56 16.96
N GLY A 117 -8.79 -8.42 17.72
CA GLY A 117 -7.89 -9.53 18.03
C GLY A 117 -8.55 -10.60 18.90
N GLN A 118 -7.83 -11.70 19.17
CA GLN A 118 -8.38 -12.86 19.89
C GLN A 118 -8.98 -12.48 21.25
N THR A 119 -8.32 -11.58 21.99
CA THR A 119 -8.80 -11.01 23.26
C THR A 119 -9.35 -9.60 23.07
N GLY A 120 -9.72 -9.21 21.86
CA GLY A 120 -10.18 -7.87 21.54
C GLY A 120 -11.57 -7.59 22.09
N VAL A 121 -11.90 -6.30 22.26
CA VAL A 121 -13.16 -5.85 22.87
C VAL A 121 -14.38 -6.46 22.17
N VAL A 122 -14.36 -6.52 20.84
CA VAL A 122 -15.47 -7.07 20.05
C VAL A 122 -15.63 -8.57 20.30
N ASN A 123 -14.52 -9.33 20.31
CA ASN A 123 -14.58 -10.79 20.53
C ASN A 123 -14.99 -11.14 21.96
N GLN A 124 -14.51 -10.39 22.96
CA GLN A 124 -14.96 -10.57 24.34
C GLN A 124 -16.46 -10.29 24.49
N TRP A 125 -16.98 -9.28 23.78
CA TRP A 125 -18.41 -8.99 23.79
C TRP A 125 -19.22 -10.11 23.12
N LEU A 126 -18.77 -10.61 21.97
CA LEU A 126 -19.40 -11.73 21.27
C LEU A 126 -19.41 -13.03 22.09
N GLN A 127 -18.36 -13.31 22.88
CA GLN A 127 -18.30 -14.50 23.74
C GLN A 127 -19.22 -14.42 24.97
N ARG A 128 -19.71 -13.21 25.31
CA ARG A 128 -20.65 -13.00 26.41
C ARG A 128 -22.11 -13.07 25.99
N LEU A 129 -22.39 -13.03 24.69
CA LEU A 129 -23.72 -13.27 24.10
C LEU A 129 -23.99 -14.77 24.03
#